data_AF-A0AAV2NNH9-F1
#
_entry.id   AF-A0AAV2NNH9-F1
#
_cell.length_a   1.000
_cell.length_b   1.000
_cell.length_c   1.000
_cell.angle_alpha   90.00
_cell.angle_beta   90.00
_cell.angle_gamma   90.00
#
_symmetry.space_group_name_H-M   'P 1'
#
loop_
_entity.id
_entity.type
_entity.pdbx_description
1 polymer ?
#
loop_
_entity_poly.entity_id
_entity_poly.type
_entity_poly.pdbx_seq_one_letter_code
_entity_poly.pdbx_strand_id
1 'polypeptide(L)'
;MSMDLSTMLHSQCEIQGRIARSVENLKKMGISNITLSANETHVKIMDQLCTKFEAQYDLIFAGYKDKFDESEYTNSDLFDITENTYVIQKSTLAEYGTKPLRQHRLRQVGKAAIMFLRSRSH
;
A
#
# COMPACT_ATOMS: atom_id res chain seq x y z
N MET A 1 -1.99 5.91 32.34
CA MET A 1 -1.03 5.30 31.40
C MET A 1 -1.62 4.10 30.64
N SER A 2 -2.44 3.21 31.22
CA SER A 2 -3.02 2.07 30.46
C SER A 2 -4.09 2.44 29.41
N MET A 3 -4.86 3.52 29.64
CA MET A 3 -5.89 3.99 28.71
C MET A 3 -5.31 4.48 27.37
N ASP A 4 -4.11 5.07 27.40
CA ASP A 4 -3.41 5.54 26.20
C ASP A 4 -2.88 4.36 25.37
N LEU A 5 -2.30 3.36 26.04
CA LEU A 5 -1.77 2.15 25.42
C LEU A 5 -2.86 1.31 24.73
N SER A 6 -3.99 1.08 25.42
CA SER A 6 -5.14 0.37 24.83
C SER A 6 -5.71 1.10 23.62
N THR A 7 -5.72 2.44 23.65
CA THR A 7 -6.15 3.26 22.52
C THR A 7 -5.17 3.15 21.34
N MET A 8 -3.86 3.12 21.59
CA MET A 8 -2.84 2.89 20.56
C MET A 8 -2.98 1.50 19.92
N LEU A 9 -3.18 0.47 20.73
CA LEU A 9 -3.38 -0.91 20.25
C LEU A 9 -4.62 -1.01 19.34
N HIS A 10 -5.75 -0.46 19.76
CA HIS A 10 -6.94 -0.42 18.93
C HIS A 10 -6.70 0.37 17.63
N SER A 11 -6.01 1.52 17.72
CA SER A 11 -5.65 2.32 16.55
C SER A 11 -4.77 1.54 15.58
N GLN A 12 -3.85 0.71 16.06
CA GLN A 12 -3.00 -0.10 15.19
C GLN A 12 -3.79 -1.19 14.46
N CYS A 13 -4.73 -1.87 15.12
CA CYS A 13 -5.63 -2.82 14.45
C CYS A 13 -6.45 -2.14 13.35
N GLU A 14 -6.97 -0.94 13.60
CA GLU A 14 -7.69 -0.16 12.59
C GLU A 14 -6.78 0.25 11.42
N ILE A 15 -5.54 0.64 11.69
CA ILE A 15 -4.55 0.96 10.66
C ILE A 15 -4.25 -0.27 9.81
N GLN A 16 -3.96 -1.41 10.43
CA GLN A 16 -3.71 -2.68 9.74
C GLN A 16 -4.88 -3.04 8.82
N GLY A 17 -6.12 -2.94 9.32
CA GLY A 17 -7.32 -3.24 8.54
C GLY A 17 -7.54 -2.27 7.38
N ARG A 18 -7.08 -1.02 7.48
CA ARG A 18 -7.10 -0.05 6.37
C ARG A 18 -6.03 -0.33 5.33
N ILE A 19 -4.81 -0.68 5.76
CA ILE A 19 -3.73 -1.12 4.87
C ILE A 19 -4.18 -2.35 4.07
N ALA A 20 -4.72 -3.37 4.76
CA ALA A 20 -5.20 -4.62 4.15
C ALA A 20 -6.26 -4.42 3.05
N ARG A 21 -7.11 -3.40 3.16
CA ARG A 21 -8.19 -3.11 2.21
C ARG A 21 -7.79 -2.10 1.12
N SER A 22 -6.54 -1.66 1.06
CA SER A 22 -6.16 -0.55 0.17
C SER A 22 -6.35 -0.85 -1.32
N VAL A 23 -5.96 -2.04 -1.78
CA VAL A 23 -6.20 -2.47 -3.18
C VAL A 23 -7.68 -2.68 -3.45
N GLU A 24 -8.44 -3.23 -2.50
CA GLU A 24 -9.89 -3.41 -2.64
C GLU A 24 -10.59 -2.05 -2.80
N ASN A 25 -10.19 -1.05 -2.02
CA ASN A 25 -10.73 0.30 -2.10
C ASN A 25 -10.42 0.96 -3.45
N LEU A 26 -9.21 0.76 -4.00
CA LEU A 26 -8.91 1.20 -5.36
C LEU A 26 -9.80 0.49 -6.39
N LYS A 27 -9.98 -0.83 -6.26
CA LYS A 27 -10.84 -1.61 -7.17
C LYS A 27 -12.30 -1.16 -7.15
N LYS A 28 -12.82 -0.74 -5.99
CA LYS A 28 -14.18 -0.20 -5.83
C LYS A 28 -14.44 1.06 -6.66
N MET A 29 -13.40 1.79 -7.07
CA MET A 29 -13.55 2.93 -7.99
C MET A 29 -13.99 2.49 -9.39
N GLY A 30 -13.80 1.21 -9.76
CA GLY A 30 -14.06 0.67 -11.09
C GLY A 30 -12.88 0.85 -12.04
N ILE A 31 -12.68 -0.11 -12.95
CA ILE A 31 -11.50 -0.19 -13.83
C ILE A 31 -11.27 1.09 -14.63
N SER A 32 -12.34 1.76 -15.07
CA SER A 32 -12.26 3.02 -15.83
C SER A 32 -11.68 4.19 -15.03
N ASN A 33 -11.78 4.13 -13.69
CA ASN A 33 -11.38 5.21 -12.78
C ASN A 33 -10.06 4.93 -12.06
N ILE A 34 -9.43 3.76 -12.31
CA ILE A 34 -8.08 3.45 -11.82
C ILE A 34 -7.07 4.19 -12.71
N THR A 35 -6.89 5.48 -12.44
CA THR A 35 -5.88 6.32 -13.05
C THR A 35 -4.55 6.21 -12.30
N LEU A 36 -3.47 6.68 -12.92
CA LEU A 36 -2.17 6.80 -12.25
C LEU A 36 -2.29 7.66 -10.98
N SER A 37 -2.98 8.80 -11.05
CA SER A 37 -3.17 9.71 -9.92
C SER A 37 -4.00 9.09 -8.79
N ALA A 38 -5.03 8.31 -9.10
CA ALA A 38 -5.79 7.57 -8.09
C ALA A 38 -4.90 6.55 -7.39
N ASN A 39 -4.11 5.79 -8.16
CA ASN A 39 -3.16 4.83 -7.61
C ASN A 39 -2.10 5.49 -6.71
N GLU A 40 -1.48 6.57 -7.17
CA GLU A 40 -0.50 7.34 -6.39
C GLU A 40 -1.10 7.88 -5.09
N THR A 41 -2.36 8.34 -5.13
CA THR A 41 -3.07 8.81 -3.94
C THR A 41 -3.29 7.68 -2.94
N HIS A 42 -3.69 6.48 -3.40
CA HIS A 42 -3.84 5.31 -2.54
C HIS A 42 -2.50 4.87 -1.91
N VAL A 43 -1.41 4.88 -2.68
CA VAL A 43 -0.05 4.60 -2.16
C VAL A 43 0.34 5.62 -1.08
N LYS A 44 0.11 6.91 -1.33
CA LYS A 44 0.42 7.97 -0.35
C LYS A 44 -0.36 7.81 0.95
N ILE A 45 -1.65 7.46 0.87
CA ILE A 45 -2.48 7.20 2.06
C ILE A 45 -1.93 6.00 2.83
N MET A 46 -1.52 4.94 2.14
CA MET A 46 -0.90 3.77 2.79
C MET A 46 0.41 4.12 3.49
N ASP A 47 1.28 4.90 2.85
CA ASP A 47 2.55 5.32 3.44
C ASP A 47 2.32 6.12 4.73
N GLN A 48 1.35 7.04 4.71
CA GLN A 48 0.96 7.80 5.91
C GLN A 48 0.42 6.91 7.04
N LEU A 49 -0.31 5.85 6.69
CA LEU A 49 -0.82 4.88 7.66
C LEU A 49 0.33 4.05 8.27
N CYS A 50 1.26 3.59 7.44
CA CYS A 50 2.44 2.84 7.90
C CYS A 50 3.30 3.70 8.84
N THR A 51 3.60 4.95 8.48
CA THR A 51 4.35 5.87 9.34
C THR A 51 3.66 6.09 10.69
N LYS A 52 2.31 6.20 10.71
CA LYS A 52 1.57 6.31 11.96
C LYS A 52 1.66 5.03 12.80
N PHE A 53 1.58 3.86 12.16
CA PHE A 53 1.69 2.57 12.83
C PHE A 53 3.06 2.41 13.51
N GLU A 54 4.15 2.70 12.79
CA GLU A 54 5.52 2.68 13.30
C GLU A 54 5.70 3.65 14.48
N ALA A 55 5.22 4.88 14.36
CA ALA A 55 5.27 5.84 15.45
C ALA A 55 4.50 5.36 16.70
N GLN A 56 3.37 4.66 16.52
CA GLN A 56 2.64 4.05 17.63
C GLN A 56 3.39 2.85 18.22
N TYR A 57 4.05 2.05 17.38
CA TYR A 57 4.87 0.93 17.83
C TYR A 57 5.99 1.41 18.75
N ASP A 58 6.71 2.47 18.36
CA ASP A 58 7.79 3.06 19.17
C ASP A 58 7.29 3.53 20.55
N LEU A 59 6.09 4.13 20.59
CA LEU A 59 5.46 4.58 21.84
C LEU A 59 5.01 3.39 22.72
N ILE A 60 4.45 2.34 22.12
CA ILE A 60 4.06 1.12 22.83
C ILE A 60 5.30 0.44 23.42
N PHE A 61 6.36 0.32 22.64
CA PHE A 61 7.65 -0.22 23.06
C PHE A 61 8.22 0.56 24.25
N ALA A 62 8.30 1.89 24.14
CA ALA A 62 8.75 2.76 25.22
C ALA A 62 7.85 2.69 26.47
N GLY A 63 6.55 2.43 26.29
CA GLY A 63 5.56 2.31 27.35
C GLY A 63 5.67 1.02 28.16
N TYR A 64 5.93 -0.11 27.50
CA TYR A 64 6.10 -1.41 28.16
C TYR A 64 7.49 -1.60 28.78
N LYS A 65 8.53 -0.92 28.27
CA LYS A 65 9.91 -1.04 28.73
C LYS A 65 10.33 -2.51 28.82
N ASP A 66 10.88 -2.94 29.95
CA ASP A 66 11.38 -4.30 30.21
C ASP A 66 10.31 -5.39 30.12
N LYS A 67 9.02 -5.04 30.07
CA LYS A 67 7.90 -5.98 29.96
C LYS A 67 7.37 -6.14 28.54
N PHE A 68 8.03 -5.55 27.55
CA PHE A 68 7.55 -5.60 26.17
C PHE A 68 7.49 -7.04 25.65
N ASP A 69 8.54 -7.83 25.87
CA ASP A 69 8.62 -9.21 25.37
C ASP A 69 7.60 -10.16 26.02
N GLU A 70 7.13 -9.81 27.23
CA GLU A 70 6.10 -10.56 27.95
C GLU A 70 4.67 -10.06 27.65
N SER A 71 4.52 -9.01 26.85
CA SER A 71 3.23 -8.39 26.58
C SER A 71 2.39 -9.19 25.56
N GLU A 72 1.07 -9.09 25.66
CA GLU A 72 0.15 -9.63 24.65
C GLU A 72 0.41 -9.04 23.25
N TYR A 73 1.03 -7.85 23.19
CA TYR A 73 1.35 -7.18 21.94
C TYR A 73 2.42 -7.93 21.14
N THR A 74 3.53 -8.30 21.77
CA THR A 74 4.61 -9.07 21.14
C THR A 74 4.13 -10.45 20.69
N ASN A 75 3.18 -11.03 21.43
CA ASN A 75 2.58 -12.32 21.09
C ASN A 75 1.50 -12.26 20.00
N SER A 76 1.13 -11.07 19.52
CA SER A 76 0.04 -10.89 18.56
C SER A 76 0.46 -10.95 17.09
N ASP A 77 1.77 -11.01 16.81
CA ASP A 77 2.37 -10.90 15.47
C ASP A 77 1.90 -9.66 14.66
N LEU A 78 1.24 -8.68 15.30
CA LEU A 78 0.56 -7.59 14.61
C LEU A 78 1.54 -6.75 13.78
N PHE A 79 2.76 -6.54 14.28
CA PHE A 79 3.81 -5.84 13.56
C PHE A 79 4.17 -6.56 12.25
N ASP A 80 4.55 -7.83 12.34
CA ASP A 80 4.96 -8.64 11.19
C ASP A 80 3.84 -8.82 10.17
N ILE A 81 2.60 -9.03 10.65
CA ILE A 81 1.42 -9.10 9.78
C ILE A 81 1.21 -7.77 9.06
N THR A 82 1.35 -6.64 9.76
CA THR A 82 1.13 -5.31 9.18
C THR A 82 2.20 -4.98 8.15
N GLU A 83 3.47 -5.25 8.43
CA GLU A 83 4.58 -5.03 7.50
C GLU A 83 4.41 -5.85 6.22
N ASN A 84 4.17 -7.16 6.35
CA ASN A 84 3.91 -8.04 5.20
C ASN A 84 2.69 -7.58 4.40
N THR A 85 1.61 -7.20 5.08
CA THR A 85 0.40 -6.70 4.42
C THR A 85 0.70 -5.41 3.66
N TYR A 86 1.44 -4.48 4.25
CA TYR A 86 1.85 -3.23 3.60
C TYR A 86 2.65 -3.50 2.33
N VAL A 87 3.66 -4.38 2.39
CA VAL A 87 4.49 -4.75 1.24
C VAL A 87 3.64 -5.35 0.11
N ILE A 88 2.76 -6.30 0.43
CA ILE A 88 1.88 -6.97 -0.55
C ILE A 88 0.95 -5.94 -1.22
N GLN A 89 0.29 -5.11 -0.43
CA GLN A 89 -0.66 -4.13 -0.93
C GLN A 89 0.04 -3.06 -1.78
N LYS A 90 1.20 -2.54 -1.33
CA LYS A 90 1.97 -1.52 -2.04
C LYS A 90 2.54 -2.05 -3.35
N SER A 91 3.06 -3.28 -3.34
CA SER A 91 3.54 -3.94 -4.55
C SER A 91 2.41 -4.13 -5.57
N THR A 92 1.24 -4.56 -5.10
CA THR A 92 0.05 -4.72 -5.94
C THR A 92 -0.40 -3.38 -6.54
N LEU A 93 -0.43 -2.29 -5.75
CA LEU A 93 -0.74 -0.94 -6.25
C LEU A 93 0.31 -0.47 -7.27
N ALA A 94 1.60 -0.78 -7.08
CA ALA A 94 2.64 -0.43 -8.05
C ALA A 94 2.38 -1.08 -9.43
N GLU A 95 1.84 -2.30 -9.48
CA GLU A 95 1.43 -2.92 -10.74
C GLU A 95 0.31 -2.15 -11.44
N TYR A 96 -0.65 -1.61 -10.69
CA TYR A 96 -1.71 -0.75 -11.26
C TYR A 96 -1.16 0.56 -11.83
N GLY A 97 -0.11 1.13 -11.23
CA GLY A 97 0.57 2.31 -11.77
C GLY A 97 1.37 2.04 -13.06
N THR A 98 1.92 0.84 -13.23
CA THR A 98 2.75 0.49 -14.40
C THR A 98 1.97 -0.01 -15.61
N LYS A 99 0.78 -0.60 -15.41
CA LYS A 99 -0.10 -1.10 -16.49
C LYS A 99 -0.45 -0.04 -17.55
N PRO A 100 -0.90 1.18 -17.18
CA PRO A 100 -1.17 2.25 -18.14
C PRO A 100 0.06 2.63 -18.97
N LEU A 101 1.24 2.72 -18.35
CA LEU A 101 2.50 3.04 -19.02
C LEU A 101 2.90 1.97 -20.06
N ARG A 102 2.74 0.69 -19.70
CA ARG A 102 2.99 -0.44 -20.62
C ARG A 102 2.04 -0.41 -21.82
N GLN A 103 0.74 -0.21 -21.59
CA GLN A 103 -0.25 -0.12 -22.67
C GLN A 103 0.01 1.07 -23.60
N HIS A 104 0.34 2.24 -23.05
CA HIS A 104 0.70 3.40 -23.84
C HIS A 104 1.93 3.12 -24.73
N ARG A 105 3.00 2.54 -24.15
CA ARG A 105 4.21 2.19 -24.90
C ARG A 105 3.94 1.20 -26.04
N LEU A 106 3.17 0.14 -25.79
CA LEU A 106 2.79 -0.84 -26.81
C LEU A 106 2.02 -0.19 -27.97
N ARG A 107 1.10 0.73 -27.67
CA ARG A 107 0.37 1.49 -28.71
C ARG A 107 1.30 2.36 -29.56
N GLN A 108 2.30 3.01 -28.97
CA GLN A 108 3.26 3.82 -29.73
C GLN A 108 4.16 2.96 -30.62
N VAL A 109 4.65 1.82 -30.11
CA VAL A 109 5.46 0.87 -30.91
C VAL A 109 4.65 0.32 -32.08
N GLY A 110 3.38 -0.06 -31.86
CA GLY A 110 2.49 -0.53 -32.93
C GLY A 110 2.26 0.53 -34.02
N LYS A 111 2.04 1.79 -33.64
CA LYS A 111 1.90 2.91 -34.60
C LYS A 111 3.18 3.11 -35.42
N ALA A 112 4.34 3.06 -34.79
CA ALA A 112 5.64 3.20 -35.48
C ALA A 112 5.90 2.06 -36.47
N ALA A 113 5.59 0.82 -36.09
CA ALA A 113 5.74 -0.35 -36.96
C ALA A 113 4.84 -0.26 -38.20
N ILE A 114 3.58 0.16 -38.04
CA ILE A 114 2.65 0.36 -39.16
C ILE A 114 3.16 1.46 -40.10
N MET A 115 3.66 2.57 -39.55
CA MET A 115 4.22 3.67 -40.35
C MET A 115 5.45 3.22 -41.16
N PHE A 116 6.33 2.42 -40.56
CA PHE A 116 7.53 1.87 -41.21
C PHE A 116 7.22 0.86 -42.32
N LEU A 117 6.21 0.00 -42.12
CA LEU A 117 5.75 -0.92 -43.17
C LEU A 117 5.18 -0.15 -44.37
N ARG A 118 4.40 0.91 -44.13
CA ARG A 118 3.85 1.76 -45.19
C ARG A 118 4.93 2.50 -45.98
N SER A 119 6.00 2.98 -45.33
CA SER A 119 7.08 3.70 -46.01
C SER A 119 8.01 2.82 -46.86
N ARG A 120 7.99 1.50 -46.66
CA ARG A 120 8.74 0.52 -47.49
C ARG A 120 7.93 -0.05 -48.65
N SER A 121 6.63 0.28 -48.72
CA SER A 121 5.69 -0.22 -49.73
C SER A 121 5.60 0.70 -50.97
N HIS A 122 6.41 1.76 -50.99
CA HIS A 122 6.56 2.75 -52.06
C HIS A 122 8.00 2.77 -52.52
#